data_AF-A0A8X6X469-F1
#
_entry.id   AF-A0A8X6X469-F1
#
_cell.length_a   1.000
_cell.length_b   1.000
_cell.length_c   1.000
_cell.angle_alpha   90.00
_cell.angle_beta   90.00
_cell.angle_gamma   90.00
#
_symmetry.space_group_name_H-M   'P 1'
#
loop_
_entity.id
_entity.type
_entity.pdbx_description
1 polymer ?
#
loop_
_entity_poly.entity_id
_entity_poly.type
_entity_poly.pdbx_seq_one_letter_code
_entity_poly.pdbx_strand_id
1 'polypeptide(L)'
;MIHSDCLDEKTRFVLACQYLSRWNVFSFFRDMHSSTKKLFIDEYLMENGDRNIHEKNVETLIISRKSRPFLWTSVSIQSGLLDNESAEYRESILEHVFENTYKVHIARFCFPRLRADQREEFLILRPLKVLWIYLYWPYQKLFLDMANRVCQYLSGNQFHYLLHIIICQKIVALWKDFGYVNLLREFWQNSSDYLKENVDGTEILEIMKEILNNRLPANKVPRYFLLHETDVCENAIACEKMTSTLL
;
A
#
# COMPACT_ATOMS: atom_id res chain seq x y z
N MET A 1 -18.75 18.85 -1.17
CA MET A 1 -18.13 19.36 -2.42
C MET A 1 -17.43 20.65 -2.07
N ILE A 2 -16.10 20.69 -2.05
CA ILE A 2 -15.37 21.95 -1.89
C ILE A 2 -15.48 22.67 -3.24
N HIS A 3 -15.92 23.93 -3.26
CA HIS A 3 -15.97 24.72 -4.49
C HIS A 3 -14.54 24.91 -5.02
N SER A 4 -14.30 24.42 -6.24
CA SER A 4 -13.00 24.45 -6.94
C SER A 4 -12.38 25.85 -7.00
N ASP A 5 -13.19 26.91 -6.94
CA ASP A 5 -12.75 28.29 -7.20
C ASP A 5 -11.98 28.92 -6.03
N CYS A 6 -11.96 28.28 -4.86
CA CYS A 6 -11.20 28.78 -3.70
C CYS A 6 -9.74 28.33 -3.67
N LEU A 7 -9.30 27.48 -4.59
CA LEU A 7 -7.94 26.94 -4.62
C LEU A 7 -7.09 27.66 -5.66
N ASP A 8 -5.86 28.00 -5.30
CA ASP A 8 -4.89 28.55 -6.25
C ASP A 8 -4.59 27.53 -7.37
N GLU A 9 -4.15 28.02 -8.53
CA GLU A 9 -3.93 27.18 -9.72
C GLU A 9 -2.93 26.04 -9.49
N LYS A 10 -1.89 26.28 -8.68
CA LYS A 10 -0.88 25.28 -8.37
C LYS A 10 -1.49 24.17 -7.51
N THR A 11 -2.22 24.53 -6.46
CA THR A 11 -2.94 23.54 -5.63
C THR A 11 -3.93 22.75 -6.46
N ARG A 12 -4.69 23.40 -7.36
CA ARG A 12 -5.61 22.71 -8.27
C ARG A 12 -4.88 21.77 -9.22
N PHE A 13 -3.72 22.16 -9.76
CA PHE A 13 -2.92 21.31 -10.63
C PHE A 13 -2.30 20.11 -9.88
N VAL A 14 -1.83 20.30 -8.65
CA VAL A 14 -1.34 19.21 -7.79
C VAL A 14 -2.47 18.23 -7.48
N LEU A 15 -3.65 18.75 -7.11
CA LEU A 15 -4.82 17.91 -6.90
C LEU A 15 -5.28 17.23 -8.19
N ALA A 16 -5.19 17.89 -9.35
CA ALA A 16 -5.45 17.27 -10.65
C ALA A 16 -4.47 16.10 -10.90
N CYS A 17 -3.18 16.33 -10.69
CA CYS A 17 -2.14 15.29 -10.77
C CYS A 17 -2.33 14.15 -9.76
N GLN A 18 -3.09 14.39 -8.69
CA GLN A 18 -3.39 13.40 -7.66
C GLN A 18 -4.75 12.73 -7.85
N TYR A 19 -5.72 13.31 -8.54
CA TYR A 19 -7.10 12.79 -8.53
C TYR A 19 -7.78 12.72 -9.91
N LEU A 20 -7.21 13.32 -10.96
CA LEU A 20 -7.84 13.41 -12.28
C LEU A 20 -7.15 12.55 -13.35
N SER A 21 -7.91 12.18 -14.38
CA SER A 21 -7.41 11.43 -15.54
C SER A 21 -6.36 12.23 -16.30
N ARG A 22 -5.52 11.54 -17.09
CA ARG A 22 -4.45 12.15 -17.90
C ARG A 22 -4.94 13.35 -18.72
N TRP A 23 -6.06 13.20 -19.44
CA TRP A 23 -6.60 14.26 -20.29
C TRP A 23 -7.02 15.49 -19.50
N ASN A 24 -7.56 15.28 -18.30
CA ASN A 24 -7.95 16.36 -17.40
C ASN A 24 -6.71 17.07 -16.84
N VAL A 25 -5.65 16.34 -16.46
CA VAL A 25 -4.37 16.93 -16.02
C VAL A 25 -3.71 17.72 -17.15
N PHE A 26 -3.72 17.20 -18.38
CA PHE A 26 -3.17 17.91 -19.55
C PHE A 26 -3.98 19.15 -19.91
N SER A 27 -5.31 19.07 -19.88
CA SER A 27 -6.12 20.28 -20.07
C SER A 27 -5.83 21.28 -18.97
N PHE A 28 -5.81 20.84 -17.70
CA PHE A 28 -5.53 21.71 -16.57
C PHE A 28 -4.16 22.37 -16.67
N PHE A 29 -3.13 21.61 -17.02
CA PHE A 29 -1.79 22.16 -17.27
C PHE A 29 -1.83 23.13 -18.42
N ARG A 30 -2.39 22.77 -19.58
CA ARG A 30 -2.47 23.63 -20.76
C ARG A 30 -3.16 24.96 -20.44
N ASP A 31 -4.23 24.90 -19.66
CA ASP A 31 -5.08 26.04 -19.32
C ASP A 31 -4.51 26.88 -18.15
N MET A 32 -3.46 26.38 -17.46
CA MET A 32 -2.76 27.10 -16.38
C MET A 32 -1.95 28.29 -16.90
N HIS A 33 -1.87 29.36 -16.11
CA HIS A 33 -1.10 30.56 -16.47
C HIS A 33 0.39 30.25 -16.62
N SER A 34 1.05 30.89 -17.59
CA SER A 34 2.48 30.69 -17.88
C SER A 34 3.40 31.02 -16.69
N SER A 35 3.05 32.01 -15.88
CA SER A 35 3.76 32.35 -14.64
C SER A 35 3.67 31.21 -13.61
N THR A 36 2.48 30.64 -13.41
CA THR A 36 2.25 29.50 -12.52
C THR A 36 2.97 28.25 -13.01
N LYS A 37 2.94 28.00 -14.34
CA LYS A 37 3.68 26.88 -14.97
C LYS A 37 5.16 27.00 -14.68
N LYS A 38 5.73 28.18 -14.94
CA LYS A 38 7.15 28.45 -14.72
C LYS A 38 7.53 28.28 -13.25
N LEU A 39 6.76 28.82 -12.32
CA LEU A 39 7.00 28.65 -10.87
C LEU A 39 6.96 27.17 -10.46
N PHE A 40 5.96 26.42 -10.92
CA PHE A 40 5.85 24.99 -10.63
C PHE A 40 7.03 24.21 -11.19
N ILE A 41 7.43 24.50 -12.44
CA ILE A 41 8.61 23.90 -13.06
C ILE A 41 9.84 24.24 -12.21
N ASP A 42 10.12 25.51 -11.95
CA ASP A 42 11.30 25.96 -11.22
C ASP A 42 11.40 25.31 -9.82
N GLU A 43 10.32 25.28 -9.05
CA GLU A 43 10.27 24.58 -7.76
C GLU A 43 10.51 23.07 -7.91
N TYR A 44 9.87 22.44 -8.89
CA TYR A 44 10.03 21.02 -9.16
C TYR A 44 11.47 20.66 -9.58
N LEU A 45 12.13 21.50 -10.39
CA LEU A 45 13.54 21.33 -10.79
C LEU A 45 14.48 21.52 -9.60
N MET A 46 14.14 22.42 -8.66
CA MET A 46 14.89 22.61 -7.43
C MET A 46 14.80 21.40 -6.49
N GLU A 47 13.62 20.79 -6.36
CA GLU A 47 13.42 19.59 -5.53
C GLU A 47 14.05 18.33 -6.11
N ASN A 48 14.11 18.22 -7.44
CA ASN A 48 14.58 17.00 -8.12
C ASN A 48 15.98 17.12 -8.74
N GLY A 49 16.64 18.26 -8.59
CA GLY A 49 18.04 18.49 -8.98
C GLY A 49 18.30 18.53 -10.50
N ASP A 50 17.25 18.55 -11.33
CA ASP A 50 17.37 18.43 -12.78
C ASP A 50 17.24 19.80 -13.46
N ARG A 51 18.37 20.47 -13.72
CA ARG A 51 18.39 21.87 -14.18
C ARG A 51 18.15 22.07 -15.68
N ASN A 52 17.96 20.99 -16.44
CA ASN A 52 17.95 21.03 -17.92
C ASN A 52 16.57 20.79 -18.54
N ILE A 53 15.49 20.89 -17.75
CA ILE A 53 14.13 20.67 -18.23
C ILE A 53 13.54 21.99 -18.75
N HIS A 54 13.38 22.10 -20.07
CA HIS A 54 12.60 23.16 -20.72
C HIS A 54 11.10 22.84 -20.68
N GLU A 55 10.23 23.85 -20.86
CA GLU A 55 8.76 23.71 -20.86
C GLU A 55 8.25 22.67 -21.88
N LYS A 56 8.87 22.59 -23.09
CA LYS A 56 8.62 21.52 -24.09
C LYS A 56 9.04 20.12 -23.62
N ASN A 57 9.98 20.04 -22.69
CA ASN A 57 10.41 18.79 -22.06
C ASN A 57 9.49 18.40 -20.90
N VAL A 58 8.70 19.32 -20.32
CA VAL A 58 7.77 19.01 -19.21
C VAL A 58 6.62 18.11 -19.69
N GLU A 59 6.03 18.39 -20.85
CA GLU A 59 5.06 17.47 -21.47
C GLU A 59 5.71 16.10 -21.71
N THR A 60 6.93 16.10 -22.25
CA THR A 60 7.71 14.87 -22.48
C THR A 60 8.10 14.16 -21.18
N LEU A 61 8.27 14.87 -20.06
CA LEU A 61 8.53 14.34 -18.72
C LEU A 61 7.27 13.79 -18.06
N ILE A 62 6.13 14.45 -18.22
CA ILE A 62 4.83 13.92 -17.81
C ILE A 62 4.53 12.64 -18.60
N ILE A 63 4.92 12.59 -19.88
CA ILE A 63 4.77 11.43 -20.77
C ILE A 63 5.79 10.31 -20.46
N SER A 64 7.08 10.64 -20.27
CA SER A 64 8.16 9.67 -20.00
C SER A 64 8.11 9.12 -18.57
N ARG A 65 7.40 9.81 -17.66
CA ARG A 65 7.05 9.28 -16.34
C ARG A 65 6.03 8.14 -16.35
N LYS A 66 5.48 7.77 -17.51
CA LYS A 66 4.84 6.44 -17.70
C LYS A 66 5.78 5.29 -17.34
N SER A 67 7.11 5.50 -17.37
CA SER A 67 8.11 4.51 -17.01
C SER A 67 8.48 4.47 -15.52
N ARG A 68 7.89 5.34 -14.67
CA ARG A 68 8.20 5.36 -13.23
C ARG A 68 6.96 5.21 -12.34
N PRO A 69 7.08 4.55 -11.17
CA PRO A 69 5.96 4.17 -10.30
C PRO A 69 5.13 5.32 -9.68
N PHE A 70 5.45 6.59 -9.96
CA PHE A 70 4.97 7.73 -9.17
C PHE A 70 3.52 8.16 -9.48
N LEU A 71 3.02 7.91 -10.70
CA LEU A 71 1.63 8.21 -11.09
C LEU A 71 0.62 7.15 -10.59
N TRP A 72 1.10 6.03 -10.07
CA TRP A 72 0.25 4.96 -9.54
C TRP A 72 -0.17 5.20 -8.10
N THR A 73 0.01 6.42 -7.57
CA THR A 73 -0.19 6.71 -6.15
C THR A 73 -1.65 7.01 -5.80
N SER A 74 -2.52 7.18 -6.81
CA SER A 74 -3.93 7.49 -6.65
C SER A 74 -4.85 6.51 -7.38
N VAL A 75 -5.73 5.89 -6.61
CA VAL A 75 -6.78 4.97 -7.08
C VAL A 75 -7.74 5.65 -8.07
N SER A 76 -8.03 6.94 -7.86
CA SER A 76 -8.91 7.74 -8.73
C SER A 76 -8.33 7.88 -10.14
N ILE A 77 -7.03 8.15 -10.25
CA ILE A 77 -6.33 8.24 -11.53
C ILE A 77 -6.29 6.89 -12.23
N GLN A 78 -6.06 5.81 -11.46
CA GLN A 78 -6.06 4.45 -11.99
C GLN A 78 -7.42 4.08 -12.58
N SER A 79 -8.54 4.39 -11.91
CA SER A 79 -9.88 4.03 -12.41
C SER A 79 -10.18 4.66 -13.79
N GLY A 80 -10.02 5.98 -13.93
CA GLY A 80 -10.33 6.66 -15.19
C GLY A 80 -9.37 6.35 -16.35
N LEU A 81 -8.14 5.93 -16.04
CA LEU A 81 -7.20 5.44 -17.06
C LEU A 81 -7.57 4.04 -17.53
N LEU A 82 -7.90 3.14 -16.61
CA LEU A 82 -8.22 1.75 -16.92
C LEU A 82 -9.55 1.59 -17.68
N ASP A 83 -10.47 2.53 -17.54
CA ASP A 83 -11.78 2.47 -18.21
C ASP A 83 -11.71 2.73 -19.73
N ASN A 84 -10.62 3.30 -20.24
CA ASN A 84 -10.44 3.62 -21.67
C ASN A 84 -9.55 2.62 -22.42
N GLU A 85 -9.03 1.61 -21.73
CA GLU A 85 -8.08 0.65 -22.28
C GLU A 85 -8.74 -0.69 -22.62
N SER A 86 -8.07 -1.52 -23.42
CA SER A 86 -8.54 -2.88 -23.68
C SER A 86 -8.57 -3.72 -22.40
N ALA A 87 -9.47 -4.71 -22.33
CA ALA A 87 -9.58 -5.59 -21.16
C ALA A 87 -8.25 -6.30 -20.83
N GLU A 88 -7.55 -6.80 -21.85
CA GLU A 88 -6.27 -7.50 -21.72
C GLU A 88 -5.16 -6.57 -21.17
N TYR A 89 -5.05 -5.35 -21.71
CA TYR A 89 -4.06 -4.38 -21.22
C TYR A 89 -4.35 -3.93 -19.79
N ARG A 90 -5.63 -3.71 -19.48
CA ARG A 90 -6.09 -3.39 -18.13
C ARG A 90 -5.72 -4.48 -17.14
N GLU A 91 -5.91 -5.75 -17.49
CA GLU A 91 -5.57 -6.89 -16.64
C GLU A 91 -4.06 -6.98 -16.38
N SER A 92 -3.24 -6.87 -17.43
CA SER A 92 -1.78 -6.87 -17.30
C SER A 92 -1.28 -5.72 -16.41
N ILE A 93 -1.87 -4.54 -16.54
CA ILE A 93 -1.57 -3.40 -15.66
C ILE A 93 -1.96 -3.71 -14.23
N LEU A 94 -3.17 -4.19 -13.98
CA LEU A 94 -3.67 -4.45 -12.62
C LEU A 94 -2.78 -5.46 -11.91
N GLU A 95 -2.36 -6.52 -12.60
CA GLU A 95 -1.42 -7.51 -12.10
C GLU A 95 -0.07 -6.89 -11.76
N HIS A 96 0.53 -6.16 -12.71
CA HIS A 96 1.83 -5.51 -12.51
C HIS A 96 1.80 -4.51 -11.34
N VAL A 97 0.75 -3.70 -11.25
CA VAL A 97 0.57 -2.72 -10.17
C VAL A 97 0.36 -3.44 -8.85
N PHE A 98 -0.44 -4.50 -8.82
CA PHE A 98 -0.67 -5.28 -7.62
C PHE A 98 0.63 -5.93 -7.13
N GLU A 99 1.43 -6.53 -8.00
CA GLU A 99 2.73 -7.13 -7.67
C GLU A 99 3.67 -6.08 -7.06
N ASN A 100 3.77 -4.90 -7.68
CA ASN A 100 4.81 -3.92 -7.37
C ASN A 100 4.39 -2.80 -6.39
N THR A 101 3.11 -2.68 -6.05
CA THR A 101 2.66 -1.65 -5.11
C THR A 101 2.95 -2.01 -3.66
N TYR A 102 3.43 -1.04 -2.89
CA TYR A 102 3.55 -1.09 -1.44
C TYR A 102 2.46 -0.29 -0.75
N LYS A 103 1.52 0.26 -1.52
CA LYS A 103 0.47 1.11 -0.98
C LYS A 103 -0.79 0.28 -0.85
N VAL A 104 -1.21 0.02 0.38
CA VAL A 104 -2.34 -0.85 0.69
C VAL A 104 -3.63 -0.43 -0.02
N HIS A 105 -3.88 0.88 -0.19
CA HIS A 105 -5.09 1.36 -0.88
C HIS A 105 -5.10 1.02 -2.37
N ILE A 106 -3.92 0.98 -3.02
CA ILE A 106 -3.78 0.56 -4.42
C ILE A 106 -3.90 -0.95 -4.52
N ALA A 107 -3.23 -1.71 -3.65
CA ALA A 107 -3.39 -3.16 -3.59
C ALA A 107 -4.86 -3.55 -3.41
N ARG A 108 -5.56 -2.86 -2.50
CA ARG A 108 -6.99 -3.01 -2.22
C ARG A 108 -7.89 -2.69 -3.43
N PHE A 109 -7.48 -1.75 -4.26
CA PHE A 109 -8.19 -1.40 -5.48
C PHE A 109 -7.98 -2.44 -6.59
N CYS A 110 -6.75 -2.90 -6.76
CA CYS A 110 -6.37 -3.83 -7.82
C CYS A 110 -6.86 -5.26 -7.54
N PHE A 111 -6.66 -5.77 -6.33
CA PHE A 111 -6.89 -7.18 -6.01
C PHE A 111 -8.28 -7.71 -6.40
N PRO A 112 -9.40 -7.02 -6.07
CA PRO A 112 -10.72 -7.50 -6.45
C PRO A 112 -11.00 -7.47 -7.97
N ARG A 113 -10.21 -6.71 -8.74
CA ARG A 113 -10.35 -6.53 -10.19
C ARG A 113 -9.46 -7.47 -11.01
N LEU A 114 -8.52 -8.15 -10.38
CA LEU A 114 -7.78 -9.24 -11.00
C LEU A 114 -8.74 -10.37 -11.38
N ARG A 115 -8.38 -11.18 -12.37
CA ARG A 115 -9.14 -12.38 -12.72
C ARG A 115 -9.09 -13.42 -11.58
N ALA A 116 -10.00 -14.39 -11.61
CA ALA A 116 -10.12 -15.37 -10.55
C ALA A 116 -8.86 -16.26 -10.40
N ASP A 117 -8.28 -16.68 -11.52
CA ASP A 117 -7.01 -17.41 -11.61
C ASP A 117 -5.85 -16.60 -11.00
N GLN A 118 -5.69 -15.35 -11.42
CA GLN A 118 -4.66 -14.45 -10.88
C GLN A 118 -4.81 -14.24 -9.38
N ARG A 119 -6.03 -14.02 -8.89
CA ARG A 119 -6.26 -13.86 -7.44
C ARG A 119 -5.81 -15.08 -6.67
N GLU A 120 -6.17 -16.27 -7.13
CA GLU A 120 -5.81 -17.53 -6.46
C GLU A 120 -4.29 -17.74 -6.47
N GLU A 121 -3.62 -17.43 -7.58
CA GLU A 121 -2.15 -17.42 -7.66
C GLU A 121 -1.54 -16.48 -6.61
N PHE A 122 -2.07 -15.26 -6.45
CA PHE A 122 -1.62 -14.31 -5.44
C PHE A 122 -1.88 -14.76 -3.99
N LEU A 123 -2.95 -15.52 -3.73
CA LEU A 123 -3.19 -16.10 -2.40
C LEU A 123 -2.05 -17.04 -2.00
N ILE A 124 -1.47 -17.75 -2.96
CA ILE A 124 -0.41 -18.74 -2.76
C ILE A 124 0.96 -18.06 -2.75
N LEU A 125 1.25 -17.19 -3.71
CA LEU A 125 2.58 -16.60 -3.89
C LEU A 125 2.85 -15.40 -2.96
N ARG A 126 1.80 -14.70 -2.52
CA ARG A 126 1.88 -13.47 -1.73
C ARG A 126 0.86 -13.43 -0.58
N PRO A 127 0.78 -14.47 0.27
CA PRO A 127 -0.24 -14.59 1.32
C PRO A 127 -0.19 -13.42 2.32
N LEU A 128 1.01 -12.96 2.67
CA LEU A 128 1.22 -11.82 3.57
C LEU A 128 0.60 -10.54 2.98
N LYS A 129 0.93 -10.22 1.71
CA LYS A 129 0.41 -9.04 1.03
C LYS A 129 -1.12 -9.07 0.93
N VAL A 130 -1.69 -10.24 0.64
CA VAL A 130 -3.15 -10.41 0.63
C VAL A 130 -3.72 -10.13 2.01
N LEU A 131 -3.23 -10.79 3.06
CA LEU A 131 -3.74 -10.56 4.43
C LEU A 131 -3.61 -9.11 4.88
N TRP A 132 -2.54 -8.45 4.48
CA TRP A 132 -2.33 -7.05 4.78
C TRP A 132 -3.44 -6.15 4.22
N ILE A 133 -3.96 -6.43 3.02
CA ILE A 133 -5.11 -5.70 2.44
C ILE A 133 -6.35 -5.82 3.33
N TYR A 134 -6.57 -7.02 3.87
CA TYR A 134 -7.72 -7.32 4.71
C TYR A 134 -7.61 -6.75 6.12
N LEU A 135 -6.45 -6.20 6.53
CA LEU A 135 -6.30 -5.48 7.81
C LEU A 135 -6.81 -4.03 7.77
N TYR A 136 -7.24 -3.53 6.62
CA TYR A 136 -7.67 -2.14 6.46
C TYR A 136 -9.14 -2.05 6.10
N TRP A 137 -9.75 -0.95 6.51
CA TRP A 137 -11.15 -0.65 6.21
C TRP A 137 -11.40 -0.69 4.70
N PRO A 138 -12.50 -1.27 4.20
CA PRO A 138 -13.62 -1.87 4.95
C PRO A 138 -13.51 -3.39 5.17
N TYR A 139 -12.35 -4.01 4.90
CA TYR A 139 -12.24 -5.47 4.75
C TYR A 139 -11.89 -6.23 6.04
N GLN A 140 -11.72 -5.56 7.19
CA GLN A 140 -11.29 -6.23 8.44
C GLN A 140 -12.23 -7.35 8.88
N LYS A 141 -13.53 -7.24 8.59
CA LYS A 141 -14.51 -8.28 8.90
C LYS A 141 -14.26 -9.59 8.15
N LEU A 142 -13.59 -9.53 7.01
CA LEU A 142 -13.26 -10.68 6.16
C LEU A 142 -11.84 -11.20 6.42
N PHE A 143 -11.10 -10.58 7.34
CA PHE A 143 -9.70 -10.94 7.59
C PHE A 143 -9.54 -12.39 8.02
N LEU A 144 -10.35 -12.85 8.99
CA LEU A 144 -10.25 -14.22 9.50
C LEU A 144 -10.63 -15.26 8.45
N ASP A 145 -11.64 -14.98 7.64
CA ASP A 145 -12.02 -15.85 6.51
C ASP A 145 -10.87 -15.96 5.50
N MET A 146 -10.21 -14.85 5.20
CA MET A 146 -9.06 -14.84 4.30
C MET A 146 -7.84 -15.53 4.94
N ALA A 147 -7.59 -15.31 6.22
CA ALA A 147 -6.53 -15.97 6.99
C ALA A 147 -6.68 -17.49 6.92
N ASN A 148 -7.88 -18.02 7.16
CA ASN A 148 -8.14 -19.45 7.09
C ASN A 148 -7.79 -20.05 5.72
N ARG A 149 -7.92 -19.27 4.64
CA ARG A 149 -7.57 -19.73 3.28
C ARG A 149 -6.07 -19.71 3.00
N VAL A 150 -5.35 -18.70 3.51
CA VAL A 150 -3.97 -18.43 3.07
C VAL A 150 -2.90 -18.71 4.13
N CYS A 151 -3.27 -18.95 5.39
CA CYS A 151 -2.32 -19.20 6.47
C CYS A 151 -1.39 -20.39 6.19
N GLN A 152 -1.87 -21.41 5.49
CA GLN A 152 -1.04 -22.56 5.11
C GLN A 152 0.11 -22.22 4.16
N TYR A 153 0.03 -21.07 3.47
CA TYR A 153 1.08 -20.59 2.57
C TYR A 153 2.04 -19.60 3.24
N LEU A 154 1.75 -19.16 4.47
CA LEU A 154 2.64 -18.26 5.21
C LEU A 154 3.88 -19.01 5.68
N SER A 155 5.05 -18.42 5.47
CA SER A 155 6.25 -18.81 6.20
C SER A 155 6.21 -18.30 7.63
N GLY A 156 7.01 -18.89 8.53
CA GLY A 156 7.16 -18.41 9.90
C GLY A 156 7.55 -16.93 9.99
N ASN A 157 8.45 -16.48 9.11
CA ASN A 157 8.87 -15.07 9.03
C ASN A 157 7.71 -14.16 8.60
N GLN A 158 6.94 -14.57 7.59
CA GLN A 158 5.76 -13.80 7.15
C GLN A 158 4.70 -13.73 8.24
N PHE A 159 4.48 -14.83 8.98
CA PHE A 159 3.55 -14.86 10.11
C PHE A 159 3.99 -13.94 11.24
N HIS A 160 5.24 -14.05 11.69
CA HIS A 160 5.84 -13.13 12.67
C HIS A 160 5.67 -11.67 12.26
N TYR A 161 5.95 -11.38 10.99
CA TYR A 161 5.84 -10.04 10.44
C TYR A 161 4.38 -9.53 10.33
N LEU A 162 3.42 -10.40 10.03
CA LEU A 162 2.00 -10.06 10.07
C LEU A 162 1.54 -9.69 11.48
N LEU A 163 1.95 -10.46 12.50
CA LEU A 163 1.67 -10.13 13.90
C LEU A 163 2.26 -8.78 14.28
N HIS A 164 3.50 -8.50 13.84
CA HIS A 164 4.11 -7.20 13.99
C HIS A 164 3.23 -6.10 13.38
N ILE A 165 2.79 -6.22 12.12
CA ILE A 165 1.91 -5.22 11.51
C ILE A 165 0.65 -4.95 12.36
N ILE A 166 -0.03 -6.01 12.81
CA ILE A 166 -1.27 -5.85 13.59
C ILE A 166 -0.99 -5.17 14.94
N ILE A 167 0.01 -5.65 15.68
CA ILE A 167 0.35 -5.09 16.99
C ILE A 167 0.79 -3.64 16.83
N CYS A 168 1.72 -3.38 15.93
CA CYS A 168 2.42 -2.10 15.85
C CYS A 168 1.56 -1.03 15.19
N GLN A 169 1.04 -1.34 14.00
CA GLN A 169 0.35 -0.35 13.16
C GLN A 169 -1.13 -0.22 13.50
N LYS A 170 -1.73 -1.19 14.19
CA LYS A 170 -3.16 -1.13 14.54
C LYS A 170 -3.38 -0.95 16.04
N ILE A 171 -2.84 -1.85 16.87
CA ILE A 171 -3.11 -1.85 18.31
C ILE A 171 -2.35 -0.74 19.03
N VAL A 172 -1.02 -0.69 18.90
CA VAL A 172 -0.16 0.31 19.56
C VAL A 172 -0.43 1.71 19.01
N ALA A 173 -0.67 1.84 17.71
CA ALA A 173 -1.11 3.09 17.09
C ALA A 173 -2.56 3.49 17.45
N LEU A 174 -3.24 2.75 18.33
CA LEU A 174 -4.57 3.05 18.87
C LEU A 174 -5.64 3.26 17.80
N TRP A 175 -5.59 2.49 16.70
CA TRP A 175 -6.63 2.53 15.67
C TRP A 175 -7.96 2.03 16.23
N LYS A 176 -9.02 2.82 16.05
CA LYS A 176 -10.37 2.55 16.59
C LYS A 176 -11.39 2.17 15.52
N ASP A 177 -10.98 1.98 14.27
CA ASP A 177 -11.87 1.63 13.18
C ASP A 177 -12.30 0.14 13.19
N PHE A 178 -11.62 -0.70 13.98
CA PHE A 178 -11.96 -2.10 14.16
C PHE A 178 -11.45 -2.67 15.51
N GLY A 179 -12.02 -3.78 15.97
CA GLY A 179 -11.60 -4.48 17.18
C GLY A 179 -10.33 -5.32 16.99
N TYR A 180 -9.18 -4.70 16.69
CA TYR A 180 -7.95 -5.42 16.32
C TYR A 180 -7.40 -6.34 17.41
N VAL A 181 -7.62 -6.03 18.69
CA VAL A 181 -7.22 -6.89 19.81
C VAL A 181 -7.94 -8.25 19.73
N ASN A 182 -9.25 -8.23 19.48
CA ASN A 182 -10.04 -9.45 19.33
C ASN A 182 -9.68 -10.19 18.04
N LEU A 183 -9.54 -9.47 16.93
CA LEU A 183 -9.07 -10.03 15.66
C LEU A 183 -7.73 -10.76 15.82
N LEU A 184 -6.76 -10.14 16.49
CA LEU A 184 -5.45 -10.73 16.71
C LEU A 184 -5.52 -11.96 17.61
N ARG A 185 -6.35 -11.94 18.66
CA ARG A 185 -6.57 -13.09 19.55
C ARG A 185 -7.15 -14.28 18.79
N GLU A 186 -8.21 -14.05 18.03
CA GLU A 186 -8.87 -15.09 17.23
C GLU A 186 -7.92 -15.63 16.15
N PHE A 187 -7.21 -14.73 15.46
CA PHE A 187 -6.19 -15.12 14.47
C PHE A 187 -5.09 -15.99 15.10
N TRP A 188 -4.56 -15.59 16.25
CA TRP A 188 -3.54 -16.37 16.97
C TRP A 188 -4.05 -17.73 17.41
N GLN A 189 -5.27 -17.81 17.95
CA GLN A 189 -5.87 -19.07 18.39
C GLN A 189 -6.08 -20.06 17.23
N ASN A 190 -6.50 -19.55 16.06
CA ASN A 190 -6.75 -20.35 14.87
C ASN A 190 -5.48 -20.68 14.07
N SER A 191 -4.35 -20.06 14.39
CA SER A 191 -3.07 -20.32 13.71
C SER A 191 -2.51 -21.69 14.13
N SER A 192 -1.83 -22.36 13.19
CA SER A 192 -1.17 -23.64 13.46
C SER A 192 0.00 -23.47 14.44
N ASP A 193 0.30 -24.54 15.19
CA ASP A 193 1.38 -24.50 16.17
C ASP A 193 2.74 -24.33 15.50
N TYR A 194 2.92 -24.88 14.29
CA TYR A 194 4.10 -24.63 13.45
C TYR A 194 4.37 -23.13 13.24
N LEU A 195 3.34 -22.32 12.98
CA LEU A 195 3.51 -20.88 12.82
C LEU A 195 3.84 -20.20 14.14
N LYS A 196 3.25 -20.64 15.25
CA LYS A 196 3.49 -20.09 16.59
C LYS A 196 4.91 -20.40 17.09
N GLU A 197 5.45 -21.58 16.80
CA GLU A 197 6.82 -21.97 17.14
C GLU A 197 7.86 -21.03 16.51
N ASN A 198 7.60 -20.51 15.30
CA ASN A 198 8.46 -19.54 14.64
C ASN A 198 8.47 -18.15 15.31
N VAL A 199 7.55 -17.90 16.25
CA VAL A 199 7.47 -16.67 17.05
C VAL A 199 8.07 -16.89 18.44
N ASP A 200 8.46 -18.13 18.79
CA ASP A 200 9.01 -18.43 20.10
C ASP A 200 10.35 -17.73 20.34
N GLY A 201 10.57 -17.27 21.57
CA GLY A 201 11.74 -16.48 21.93
C GLY A 201 11.78 -15.04 21.37
N THR A 202 10.75 -14.58 20.67
CA THR A 202 10.67 -13.20 20.15
C THR A 202 9.96 -12.25 21.12
N GLU A 203 10.23 -10.95 21.01
CA GLU A 203 9.49 -9.91 21.76
C GLU A 203 7.98 -9.91 21.42
N ILE A 204 7.60 -10.34 20.21
CA ILE A 204 6.21 -10.45 19.78
C ILE A 204 5.45 -11.44 20.64
N LEU A 205 6.05 -12.58 21.00
CA LEU A 205 5.39 -13.58 21.84
C LEU A 205 5.04 -13.00 23.22
N GLU A 206 5.93 -12.20 23.81
CA GLU A 206 5.67 -11.58 25.12
C GLU A 206 4.52 -10.58 25.04
N ILE A 207 4.44 -9.78 23.97
CA ILE A 207 3.30 -8.88 23.74
C ILE A 207 2.02 -9.69 23.52
N MET A 208 2.09 -10.77 22.75
CA MET A 208 0.95 -11.65 22.52
C MET A 208 0.43 -12.25 23.83
N LYS A 209 1.30 -12.71 24.73
CA LYS A 209 0.91 -13.19 26.06
C LYS A 209 0.18 -12.12 26.87
N GLU A 210 0.64 -10.87 26.84
CA GLU A 210 -0.04 -9.75 27.52
C GLU A 210 -1.44 -9.49 26.92
N ILE A 211 -1.55 -9.45 25.58
CA ILE A 211 -2.81 -9.27 24.85
C ILE A 211 -3.81 -10.40 25.17
N LEU A 212 -3.34 -11.65 25.23
CA LEU A 212 -4.15 -12.81 25.60
C LEU A 212 -4.63 -12.73 27.05
N ASN A 213 -3.82 -12.20 27.95
CA ASN A 213 -4.15 -11.98 29.37
C ASN A 213 -4.99 -10.72 29.63
N ASN A 214 -5.51 -10.05 28.58
CA ASN A 214 -6.22 -8.77 28.65
C ASN A 214 -5.42 -7.64 29.32
N ARG A 215 -4.09 -7.75 29.33
CA ARG A 215 -3.18 -6.71 29.79
C ARG A 215 -2.74 -5.96 28.54
N LEU A 216 -3.44 -4.86 28.24
CA LEU A 216 -3.01 -3.99 27.15
C LEU A 216 -1.59 -3.48 27.48
N PRO A 217 -0.63 -3.55 26.54
CA PRO A 217 0.72 -3.06 26.78
C PRO A 217 0.68 -1.53 26.83
N ALA A 218 0.27 -0.97 27.96
CA ALA A 218 0.06 0.47 28.11
C ALA A 218 1.35 1.28 27.92
N ASN A 219 2.53 0.66 28.02
CA ASN A 219 3.83 1.36 28.00
C ASN A 219 4.98 0.56 27.34
N LYS A 220 4.71 -0.52 26.60
CA LYS A 220 5.75 -1.29 25.91
C LYS A 220 5.58 -1.12 24.40
N VAL A 221 6.19 -0.08 23.87
CA VAL A 221 6.46 0.02 22.43
C VAL A 221 7.82 -0.67 22.21
N PRO A 222 7.88 -1.82 21.53
CA PRO A 222 9.15 -2.50 21.27
C PRO A 222 10.18 -1.58 20.63
N ARG A 223 11.46 -1.74 20.98
CA ARG A 223 12.53 -0.82 20.56
C ARG A 223 12.76 -0.78 19.05
N TYR A 224 12.30 -1.81 18.32
CA TYR A 224 12.33 -1.85 16.85
C TYR A 224 11.40 -0.82 16.17
N PHE A 225 10.56 -0.11 16.91
CA PHE A 225 9.53 0.79 16.38
C PHE A 225 10.02 2.18 15.95
N LEU A 226 11.28 2.53 16.21
CA LEU A 226 11.83 3.83 15.85
C LEU A 226 12.41 3.88 14.43
N LEU A 227 12.35 2.78 13.67
CA LEU A 227 12.78 2.74 12.27
C LEU A 227 11.54 2.88 11.37
N HIS A 228 11.39 4.10 10.86
CA HIS A 228 10.47 4.64 9.85
C HIS A 228 9.41 3.70 9.23
N GLU A 229 8.15 4.16 9.20
CA GLU A 229 7.01 3.54 8.51
C GLU A 229 7.28 3.14 7.03
N THR A 230 8.31 3.73 6.40
CA THR A 230 8.77 3.39 5.05
C THR A 230 9.56 2.08 4.97
N ASP A 231 10.31 1.72 6.01
CA ASP A 231 11.18 0.52 6.01
C ASP A 231 10.37 -0.76 6.20
N VAL A 232 9.20 -0.67 6.83
CA VAL A 232 8.36 -1.83 7.14
C VAL A 232 7.93 -2.49 5.83
N CYS A 233 7.38 -1.74 4.87
CA CYS A 233 7.03 -2.29 3.56
C CYS A 233 8.25 -2.81 2.78
N GLU A 234 9.41 -2.15 2.86
CA GLU A 234 10.63 -2.59 2.18
C GLU A 234 11.18 -3.89 2.78
N ASN A 235 11.08 -4.05 4.10
CA ASN A 235 11.46 -5.26 4.83
C ASN A 235 10.49 -6.42 4.58
N ALA A 236 9.20 -6.16 4.34
CA ALA A 236 8.24 -7.18 3.91
C ALA A 236 8.67 -7.82 2.58
N ILE A 237 9.13 -6.99 1.64
CA ILE A 237 9.64 -7.45 0.33
C ILE A 237 10.98 -8.16 0.51
N ALA A 238 11.86 -7.68 1.40
CA ALA A 238 13.11 -8.38 1.70
C ALA A 238 12.81 -9.78 2.25
N CYS A 239 11.83 -9.91 3.16
CA CYS A 239 11.33 -11.20 3.61
C CYS A 239 10.76 -12.05 2.46
N GLU A 240 9.88 -11.49 1.62
CA GLU A 240 9.29 -12.22 0.49
C GLU A 240 10.35 -12.67 -0.53
N LYS A 241 11.30 -11.81 -0.90
CA LYS A 241 12.40 -12.10 -1.83
C LYS A 241 13.41 -13.10 -1.27
N MET A 242 13.72 -13.04 0.02
CA MET A 242 14.61 -14.02 0.67
C MET A 242 14.03 -15.44 0.61
N THR A 243 12.71 -15.59 0.75
CA THR A 243 12.04 -16.90 0.62
C THR A 243 11.94 -17.40 -0.82
N SER A 244 11.78 -16.52 -1.82
CA SER A 244 11.67 -16.93 -3.23
C SER A 244 13.00 -17.36 -3.87
N THR A 245 14.15 -17.11 -3.23
CA THR A 245 15.47 -17.52 -3.77
C THR A 245 15.90 -18.92 -3.29
N LEU A 246 15.06 -19.59 -2.48
CA LEU A 246 15.34 -20.90 -1.87
C LEU A 246 14.47 -22.05 -2.44
N LEU A 247 13.73 -21.80 -3.53
CA LEU A 247 13.03 -22.78 -4.35
C LEU A 247 13.63 -22.78 -5.76
#